data_AF-A0A9W7YEA6-F1
#
_entry.id   AF-A0A9W7YEA6-F1
#
_cell.length_a   1.000
_cell.length_b   1.000
_cell.length_c   1.000
_cell.angle_alpha   90.00
_cell.angle_beta   90.00
_cell.angle_gamma   90.00
#
_symmetry.space_group_name_H-M   'P 1'
#
loop_
_entity.id
_entity.type
_entity.pdbx_description
1 polymer ?
#
loop_
_entity_poly.entity_id
_entity_poly.type
_entity_poly.pdbx_seq_one_letter_code
_entity_poly.pdbx_strand_id
1 'polypeptide(L)'
;MAPAPEVIVFGQPAATKPSGSTSSSSKFAYKSFMSSKISKIGATPPKPKTEKERKEEEDDLRHDRELKELLEGKMMIEKLHEAQLTGKDRHKHNTEKLAKLGMKVKTKLKMPADMYFASQRNRTVKANKEIKDAKDRGILTAAMKRGIETVHLGKPVDTNKHRHRHADKGPNAGPGKFKDGVLHISKSHINRVTSKPGATARVGKPGNKGNKGKKGNKPRR
;
A
#
# COMPACT_ATOMS: atom_id res chain seq x y z
N MET A 1 -78.87 25.76 -56.88
CA MET A 1 -78.03 25.93 -55.66
C MET A 1 -76.72 25.22 -55.91
N ALA A 2 -75.61 25.96 -56.02
CA ALA A 2 -74.27 25.37 -56.17
C ALA A 2 -73.57 25.35 -54.80
N PRO A 3 -72.79 24.30 -54.47
CA PRO A 3 -72.09 24.21 -53.19
C PRO A 3 -70.95 25.24 -53.13
N ALA A 4 -70.83 25.96 -52.01
CA ALA A 4 -69.71 26.86 -51.76
C ALA A 4 -68.40 26.06 -51.56
N PRO A 5 -67.24 26.59 -51.99
CA PRO A 5 -65.97 25.87 -51.91
C PRO A 5 -65.44 25.76 -50.47
N GLU A 6 -64.92 24.59 -50.11
CA GLU A 6 -64.19 24.34 -48.87
C GLU A 6 -62.75 24.86 -48.99
N VAL A 7 -62.41 25.89 -48.20
CA VAL A 7 -61.08 26.50 -48.20
C VAL A 7 -60.28 25.95 -47.02
N ILE A 8 -59.34 25.05 -47.30
CA ILE A 8 -58.34 24.60 -46.31
C ILE A 8 -57.21 25.63 -46.28
N VAL A 9 -57.23 26.49 -45.28
CA VAL A 9 -56.12 27.41 -44.99
C VAL A 9 -55.09 26.66 -44.15
N PHE A 10 -53.97 26.29 -44.76
CA PHE A 10 -52.80 25.89 -43.97
C PHE A 10 -52.27 27.12 -43.25
N GLY A 11 -52.60 27.23 -41.96
CA GLY A 11 -52.01 28.25 -41.10
C GLY A 11 -50.49 28.19 -41.23
N GLN A 12 -49.87 29.31 -41.59
CA GLN A 12 -48.41 29.46 -41.50
C GLN A 12 -47.96 28.93 -40.13
N PRO A 13 -46.98 28.01 -40.06
CA PRO A 13 -46.49 27.54 -38.78
C PRO A 13 -45.61 28.64 -38.17
N ALA A 14 -46.25 29.60 -37.51
CA ALA A 14 -45.59 30.41 -36.50
C ALA A 14 -45.27 29.48 -35.31
N ALA A 15 -44.07 28.89 -35.37
CA ALA A 15 -43.23 28.59 -34.22
C ALA A 15 -43.71 27.60 -33.15
N THR A 16 -44.65 26.69 -33.40
CA THR A 16 -44.71 25.43 -32.62
C THR A 16 -43.85 24.38 -33.30
N LYS A 17 -42.53 24.50 -33.10
CA LYS A 17 -41.60 23.40 -33.34
C LYS A 17 -42.13 22.16 -32.62
N PRO A 18 -42.20 20.97 -33.25
CA PRO A 18 -42.38 19.76 -32.47
C PRO A 18 -41.27 19.73 -31.43
N SER A 19 -41.64 19.35 -30.21
CA SER A 19 -40.78 19.24 -29.02
C SER A 19 -39.61 18.26 -29.26
N GLY A 20 -38.65 18.68 -30.08
CA GLY A 20 -37.59 17.83 -30.64
C GLY A 20 -36.74 18.45 -31.77
N SER A 21 -37.13 19.59 -32.35
CA SER A 21 -36.36 20.23 -33.44
C SER A 21 -35.63 21.50 -32.99
N THR A 22 -34.45 21.32 -32.42
CA THR A 22 -33.50 22.41 -32.13
C THR A 22 -32.80 22.83 -33.42
N SER A 23 -33.13 24.01 -33.93
CA SER A 23 -32.64 24.60 -35.17
C SER A 23 -31.20 25.13 -35.11
N SER A 24 -30.30 24.45 -34.40
CA SER A 24 -28.87 24.44 -34.70
C SER A 24 -28.41 23.01 -34.51
N SER A 25 -28.13 22.31 -35.62
CA SER A 25 -27.71 20.91 -35.52
C SER A 25 -26.41 20.89 -34.72
N SER A 26 -26.43 20.35 -33.50
CA SER A 26 -25.21 20.23 -32.70
C SER A 26 -24.18 19.47 -33.54
N LYS A 27 -22.91 19.91 -33.52
CA LYS A 27 -21.82 19.27 -34.29
C LYS A 27 -21.75 17.75 -34.04
N PHE A 28 -22.19 17.33 -32.86
CA PHE A 28 -22.36 15.94 -32.48
C PHE A 28 -23.51 15.24 -33.22
N ALA A 29 -24.70 15.84 -33.33
CA ALA A 29 -25.82 15.28 -34.09
C ALA A 29 -25.47 15.13 -35.58
N TYR A 30 -24.82 16.13 -36.16
CA TYR A 30 -24.33 16.07 -37.54
C TYR A 30 -23.32 14.93 -37.75
N LYS A 31 -22.30 14.82 -36.88
CA LYS A 31 -21.30 13.75 -36.95
C LYS A 31 -21.86 12.35 -36.69
N SER A 32 -22.88 12.26 -35.84
CA SER A 32 -23.53 10.98 -35.52
C SER A 32 -24.41 10.50 -36.67
N PHE A 33 -25.12 11.43 -37.32
CA PHE A 33 -25.92 11.17 -38.51
C PHE A 33 -25.05 10.83 -39.73
N MET A 34 -23.92 11.51 -39.92
CA MET A 34 -22.96 11.25 -41.01
C MET A 34 -22.06 10.02 -40.77
N SER A 35 -22.14 9.38 -39.60
CA SER A 35 -21.36 8.18 -39.32
C SER A 35 -22.06 6.95 -39.92
N SER A 36 -21.30 6.06 -40.55
CA SER A 36 -21.79 4.76 -41.05
C SER A 36 -22.26 3.77 -39.98
N LYS A 37 -22.30 4.18 -38.70
CA LYS A 37 -22.64 3.33 -37.55
C LYS A 37 -24.01 3.75 -37.02
N ILE A 38 -25.02 2.93 -37.29
CA ILE A 38 -26.42 3.17 -36.91
C ILE A 38 -26.56 3.32 -35.38
N SER A 39 -25.70 2.65 -34.61
CA SER A 39 -25.66 2.76 -33.14
C SER A 39 -25.32 4.16 -32.59
N LYS A 40 -24.87 5.09 -33.44
CA LYS A 40 -24.63 6.48 -33.03
C LYS A 40 -25.83 7.39 -33.23
N ILE A 41 -26.83 6.97 -34.01
CA ILE A 41 -28.04 7.73 -34.24
C ILE A 41 -28.88 7.64 -32.95
N GLY A 42 -29.05 8.77 -32.25
CA GLY A 42 -29.73 8.83 -30.96
C GLY A 42 -28.82 8.62 -29.73
N ALA A 43 -27.51 8.46 -29.91
CA ALA A 43 -26.57 8.45 -28.78
C ALA A 43 -26.55 9.82 -28.09
N THR A 44 -26.54 9.85 -26.75
CA THR A 44 -26.36 11.11 -26.02
C THR A 44 -24.94 11.62 -26.18
N PRO A 45 -24.73 12.94 -26.44
CA PRO A 45 -23.38 13.49 -26.56
C PRO A 45 -22.58 13.24 -25.28
N PRO A 46 -21.29 12.88 -25.38
CA PRO A 46 -20.43 12.83 -24.21
C PRO A 46 -20.43 14.21 -23.56
N LYS A 47 -20.57 14.26 -22.23
CA LYS A 47 -20.53 15.52 -21.48
C LYS A 47 -19.23 16.25 -21.84
N PRO A 48 -19.26 17.56 -22.15
CA PRO A 48 -18.03 18.31 -22.38
C PRO A 48 -17.19 18.20 -21.11
N LYS A 49 -15.93 17.78 -21.28
CA LYS A 49 -15.00 17.66 -20.16
C LYS A 49 -14.94 19.00 -19.44
N THR A 50 -15.09 18.97 -18.12
CA THR A 50 -15.00 20.19 -17.32
C THR A 50 -13.58 20.74 -17.39
N GLU A 51 -13.40 22.04 -17.16
CA GLU A 51 -12.08 22.69 -17.21
C GLU A 51 -11.08 22.05 -16.21
N LYS A 52 -11.60 21.41 -15.16
CA LYS A 52 -10.82 20.63 -14.18
C LYS A 52 -10.36 19.30 -14.75
N GLU A 53 -11.24 18.52 -15.38
CA GLU A 53 -10.88 17.26 -16.05
C GLU A 53 -9.87 17.48 -17.18
N ARG A 54 -9.94 18.62 -17.87
CA ARG A 54 -8.96 18.97 -18.91
C ARG A 54 -7.58 19.30 -18.33
N LYS A 55 -7.52 19.95 -17.17
CA LYS A 55 -6.26 20.21 -16.45
C LYS A 55 -5.67 18.92 -15.87
N GLU A 56 -6.51 18.05 -15.32
CA GLU A 56 -6.09 16.72 -14.83
C GLU A 56 -5.51 15.86 -15.96
N GLU A 57 -6.14 15.85 -17.15
CA GLU A 57 -5.58 15.13 -18.32
C GLU A 57 -4.26 15.74 -18.82
N GLU A 58 -4.10 17.05 -18.77
CA GLU A 58 -2.85 17.71 -19.13
C GLU A 58 -1.73 17.42 -18.12
N ASP A 59 -2.06 17.35 -16.83
CA ASP A 59 -1.13 16.99 -15.75
C ASP A 59 -0.75 15.51 -15.83
N ASP A 60 -1.70 14.61 -16.09
CA ASP A 60 -1.42 13.18 -16.31
C ASP A 60 -0.50 12.97 -17.51
N LEU A 61 -0.71 13.70 -18.61
CA LEU A 61 0.17 13.66 -19.77
C LEU A 61 1.57 14.21 -19.47
N ARG A 62 1.71 15.19 -18.58
CA ARG A 62 3.02 15.69 -18.10
C ARG A 62 3.71 14.64 -17.25
N HIS A 63 3.01 14.05 -16.28
CA HIS A 63 3.55 12.99 -15.44
C HIS A 63 3.98 11.77 -16.26
N ASP A 64 3.22 11.39 -17.29
CA ASP A 64 3.58 10.30 -18.20
C ASP A 64 4.83 10.61 -19.02
N ARG A 65 5.04 11.87 -19.42
CA ARG A 65 6.26 12.30 -20.13
C ARG A 65 7.46 12.28 -19.20
N GLU A 66 7.34 12.85 -18.01
CA GLU A 66 8.39 12.85 -16.99
C GLU A 66 8.77 11.41 -16.60
N LEU A 67 7.77 10.53 -16.46
CA LEU A 67 8.00 9.11 -16.18
C LEU A 67 8.76 8.41 -17.32
N LYS A 68 8.42 8.69 -18.58
CA LYS A 68 9.14 8.13 -19.75
C LYS A 68 10.60 8.61 -19.78
N GLU A 69 10.82 9.91 -19.59
CA GLU A 69 12.18 10.48 -19.56
C GLU A 69 13.02 9.87 -18.43
N LEU A 70 12.44 9.70 -17.23
CA LEU A 70 13.09 9.04 -16.11
C LEU A 70 13.40 7.57 -16.40
N LEU A 71 12.49 6.85 -17.05
CA LEU A 71 12.71 5.45 -17.44
C LEU A 71 13.81 5.33 -18.48
N GLU A 72 13.81 6.18 -19.51
CA GLU A 72 14.84 6.22 -20.55
C GLU A 72 16.21 6.60 -19.97
N GLY A 73 16.27 7.63 -19.13
CA GLY A 73 17.49 8.06 -18.43
C GLY A 73 18.05 6.97 -17.51
N LYS A 74 17.18 6.32 -16.72
CA LYS A 74 17.58 5.17 -15.89
C LYS A 74 18.12 4.03 -16.75
N MET A 75 17.48 3.70 -17.87
CA MET A 75 17.96 2.66 -18.79
C MET A 75 19.30 3.02 -19.43
N MET A 76 19.52 4.29 -19.76
CA MET A 76 20.80 4.76 -20.30
C MET A 76 21.93 4.66 -19.27
N ILE A 77 21.69 5.16 -18.05
CA ILE A 77 22.66 5.08 -16.95
C ILE A 77 22.96 3.62 -16.61
N GLU A 78 21.95 2.76 -16.55
CA GLU A 78 22.13 1.33 -16.32
C GLU A 78 22.97 0.67 -17.42
N LYS A 79 22.69 0.96 -18.70
CA LYS A 79 23.46 0.42 -19.83
C LYS A 79 24.91 0.89 -19.82
N LEU A 80 25.17 2.16 -19.51
CA LEU A 80 26.52 2.70 -19.38
C LEU A 80 27.27 2.02 -18.23
N HIS A 81 26.61 1.86 -17.08
CA HIS A 81 27.19 1.18 -15.93
C HIS A 81 27.48 -0.30 -16.24
N GLU A 82 26.55 -1.00 -16.90
CA GLU A 82 26.71 -2.40 -17.33
C GLU A 82 27.82 -2.57 -18.39
N ALA A 83 28.05 -1.57 -19.24
CA ALA A 83 29.13 -1.58 -20.23
C ALA A 83 30.51 -1.35 -19.60
N GLN A 84 30.60 -0.55 -18.54
CA GLN A 84 31.84 -0.30 -17.80
C GLN A 84 32.21 -1.47 -16.88
N LEU A 85 31.22 -2.19 -16.35
CA LEU A 85 31.43 -3.35 -15.49
C LEU A 85 31.92 -4.57 -16.28
N THR A 86 33.04 -5.16 -15.87
CA THR A 86 33.60 -6.36 -16.50
C THR A 86 33.62 -7.57 -15.57
N GLY A 87 33.59 -8.78 -16.16
CA GLY A 87 33.81 -10.06 -15.47
C GLY A 87 32.95 -10.28 -14.21
N LYS A 88 33.62 -10.39 -13.06
CA LYS A 88 33.00 -10.72 -11.77
C LYS A 88 32.07 -9.63 -11.26
N ASP A 89 32.40 -8.36 -11.51
CA ASP A 89 31.60 -7.25 -10.99
C ASP A 89 30.31 -7.06 -11.80
N ARG A 90 30.36 -7.31 -13.11
CA ARG A 90 29.15 -7.42 -13.95
C ARG A 90 28.22 -8.53 -13.45
N HIS A 91 28.76 -9.68 -13.08
CA HIS A 91 27.97 -10.78 -12.53
C HIS A 91 27.32 -10.40 -11.18
N LYS A 92 28.05 -9.76 -10.27
CA LYS A 92 27.48 -9.27 -8.99
C LYS A 92 26.38 -8.23 -9.22
N HIS A 93 26.61 -7.27 -10.11
CA HIS A 93 25.60 -6.26 -10.44
C HIS A 93 24.32 -6.89 -10.98
N ASN A 94 24.44 -7.86 -11.88
CA ASN A 94 23.28 -8.56 -12.43
C ASN A 94 22.55 -9.40 -11.37
N THR A 95 23.27 -10.08 -10.47
CA THR A 95 22.63 -10.83 -9.38
C THR A 95 21.93 -9.90 -8.38
N GLU A 96 22.48 -8.73 -8.09
CA GLU A 96 21.84 -7.70 -7.28
C GLU A 96 20.59 -7.13 -7.97
N LYS A 97 20.65 -6.89 -9.28
CA LYS A 97 19.50 -6.45 -10.09
C LYS A 97 18.36 -7.48 -10.01
N LEU A 98 18.68 -8.76 -10.19
CA LEU A 98 17.72 -9.84 -10.05
C LEU A 98 17.18 -9.96 -8.62
N ALA A 99 18.01 -9.75 -7.60
CA ALA A 99 17.56 -9.71 -6.21
C ALA A 99 16.57 -8.57 -5.95
N LYS A 100 16.83 -7.37 -6.51
CA LYS A 100 15.93 -6.21 -6.43
C LYS A 100 14.59 -6.47 -7.13
N LEU A 101 14.60 -7.23 -8.24
CA LEU A 101 13.41 -7.67 -8.96
C LEU A 101 12.63 -8.81 -8.24
N GLY A 102 13.11 -9.27 -7.08
CA GLY A 102 12.42 -10.26 -6.25
C GLY A 102 12.96 -11.69 -6.35
N MET A 103 14.03 -11.93 -7.11
CA MET A 103 14.68 -13.24 -7.15
C MET A 103 15.34 -13.55 -5.81
N LYS A 104 15.03 -14.71 -5.23
CA LYS A 104 15.68 -15.19 -4.00
C LYS A 104 17.11 -15.65 -4.30
N VAL A 105 18.08 -14.74 -4.16
CA VAL A 105 19.50 -15.08 -4.32
C VAL A 105 19.94 -15.97 -3.17
N LYS A 106 20.36 -17.20 -3.48
CA LYS A 106 21.01 -18.10 -2.51
C LYS A 106 22.44 -17.59 -2.27
N THR A 107 22.59 -16.72 -1.27
CA THR A 107 23.88 -16.07 -0.96
C THR A 107 24.83 -16.94 -0.13
N LYS A 108 24.35 -18.04 0.45
CA LYS A 108 25.11 -18.86 1.39
C LYS A 108 25.39 -20.22 0.78
N LEU A 109 26.66 -20.49 0.50
CA LEU A 109 27.15 -21.85 0.24
C LEU A 109 27.01 -22.68 1.51
N LYS A 110 26.74 -23.98 1.37
CA LYS A 110 26.73 -24.91 2.50
C LYS A 110 28.15 -25.01 3.03
N MET A 111 28.39 -24.49 4.23
CA MET A 111 29.69 -24.53 4.90
C MET A 111 29.60 -25.41 6.16
N PRO A 112 30.70 -26.09 6.55
CA PRO A 112 30.80 -26.73 7.86
C PRO A 112 30.54 -25.73 9.00
N ALA A 113 29.97 -26.23 10.11
CA ALA A 113 29.56 -25.39 11.23
C ALA A 113 30.72 -24.59 11.83
N ASP A 114 31.88 -25.22 12.02
CA ASP A 114 33.05 -24.57 12.61
C ASP A 114 33.55 -23.41 11.77
N MET A 115 33.63 -23.60 10.44
CA MET A 115 34.02 -22.55 9.51
C MET A 115 32.99 -21.42 9.45
N TYR A 116 31.70 -21.75 9.57
CA TYR A 116 30.64 -20.77 9.60
C TYR A 116 30.75 -19.85 10.83
N PHE A 117 30.91 -20.43 12.01
CA PHE A 117 31.07 -19.66 13.25
C PHE A 117 32.39 -18.88 13.28
N ALA A 118 33.49 -19.46 12.78
CA ALA A 118 34.75 -18.74 12.64
C ALA A 118 34.61 -17.54 11.69
N SER A 119 33.94 -17.71 10.54
CA SER A 119 33.67 -16.62 9.60
C SER A 119 32.83 -15.51 10.24
N GLN A 120 31.78 -15.86 11.00
CA GLN A 120 30.97 -14.88 11.73
C GLN A 120 31.77 -14.11 12.76
N ARG A 121 32.55 -14.80 13.60
CA ARG A 121 33.42 -14.16 14.60
C ARG A 121 34.38 -13.19 13.91
N ASN A 122 35.04 -13.62 12.83
CA ASN A 122 35.97 -12.77 12.07
C ASN A 122 35.28 -11.52 11.48
N ARG A 123 34.03 -11.62 11.01
CA ARG A 123 33.25 -10.46 10.55
C ARG A 123 32.96 -9.48 11.69
N THR A 124 32.57 -9.98 12.86
CA THR A 124 32.33 -9.12 14.04
C THR A 124 33.61 -8.42 14.51
N VAL A 125 34.74 -9.13 14.52
CA VAL A 125 36.04 -8.55 14.89
C VAL A 125 36.44 -7.46 13.91
N LYS A 126 36.30 -7.68 12.60
CA LYS A 126 36.57 -6.66 11.58
C LYS A 126 35.67 -5.44 11.71
N ALA A 127 34.37 -5.65 11.89
CA ALA A 127 33.41 -4.56 12.09
C ALA A 127 33.76 -3.73 13.33
N ASN A 128 34.05 -4.38 14.47
CA ASN A 128 34.41 -3.70 15.70
C ASN A 128 35.74 -2.95 15.58
N LYS A 129 36.72 -3.52 14.86
CA LYS A 129 37.99 -2.85 14.58
C LYS A 129 37.75 -1.58 13.75
N GLU A 130 36.97 -1.66 12.68
CA GLU A 130 36.67 -0.50 11.83
C GLU A 130 35.87 0.57 12.58
N ILE A 131 34.92 0.17 13.42
CA ILE A 131 34.18 1.10 14.31
C ILE A 131 35.15 1.77 15.29
N LYS A 132 36.10 1.02 15.85
CA LYS A 132 37.11 1.55 16.77
C LYS A 132 38.04 2.52 16.04
N ASP A 133 38.57 2.14 14.89
CA ASP A 133 39.44 2.99 14.07
C ASP A 133 38.72 4.31 13.67
N ALA A 134 37.44 4.24 13.32
CA ALA A 134 36.62 5.42 13.04
C ALA A 134 36.37 6.28 14.29
N LYS A 135 36.21 5.65 15.46
CA LYS A 135 36.07 6.34 16.74
C LYS A 135 37.36 7.08 17.10
N ASP A 136 38.49 6.41 16.95
CA ASP A 136 39.82 6.93 17.28
C ASP A 136 40.19 8.10 16.34
N ARG A 137 39.70 8.07 15.09
CA ARG A 137 39.81 9.19 14.13
C ARG A 137 38.78 10.31 14.36
N GLY A 138 37.84 10.17 15.29
CA GLY A 138 36.81 11.17 15.57
C GLY A 138 35.72 11.32 14.51
N ILE A 139 35.64 10.42 13.53
CA ILE A 139 34.68 10.48 12.41
C ILE A 139 33.45 9.59 12.62
N LEU A 140 33.38 8.86 13.74
CA LEU A 140 32.30 7.91 14.00
C LEU A 140 30.95 8.60 14.19
N THR A 141 30.06 8.45 13.22
CA THR A 141 28.64 8.80 13.33
C THR A 141 27.77 7.56 13.52
N ALA A 142 26.56 7.73 14.05
CA ALA A 142 25.60 6.63 14.21
C ALA A 142 25.22 5.99 12.85
N ALA A 143 25.13 6.81 11.79
CA ALA A 143 24.88 6.33 10.43
C ALA A 143 26.06 5.50 9.92
N MET A 144 27.29 5.97 10.14
CA MET A 144 28.49 5.23 9.71
C MET A 144 28.66 3.92 10.47
N LYS A 145 28.40 3.91 11.79
CA LYS A 145 28.36 2.68 12.58
C LYS A 145 27.40 1.64 11.99
N ARG A 146 26.17 2.06 11.68
CA ARG A 146 25.17 1.20 11.03
C ARG A 146 25.64 0.73 9.65
N GLY A 147 26.26 1.61 8.87
CA GLY A 147 26.86 1.28 7.57
C GLY A 147 27.89 0.16 7.70
N ILE A 148 28.86 0.32 8.59
CA ILE A 148 29.92 -0.67 8.87
C ILE A 148 29.29 -2.01 9.32
N GLU A 149 28.34 -1.97 10.26
CA GLU A 149 27.63 -3.17 10.72
C GLU A 149 26.90 -3.88 9.56
N THR A 150 26.21 -3.14 8.70
CA THR A 150 25.48 -3.74 7.57
C THR A 150 26.39 -4.36 6.52
N VAL A 151 27.58 -3.81 6.29
CA VAL A 151 28.55 -4.34 5.34
C VAL A 151 29.14 -5.66 5.83
N HIS A 152 29.55 -5.73 7.10
CA HIS A 152 30.22 -6.92 7.64
C HIS A 152 29.25 -8.00 8.13
N LEU A 153 28.18 -7.61 8.82
CA LEU A 153 27.24 -8.52 9.47
C LEU A 153 26.02 -8.81 8.59
N GLY A 154 25.83 -8.05 7.51
CA GLY A 154 24.64 -8.08 6.67
C GLY A 154 23.51 -7.24 7.26
N LYS A 155 22.37 -7.23 6.56
CA LYS A 155 21.15 -6.60 7.09
C LYS A 155 20.82 -7.26 8.43
N PRO A 156 20.50 -6.48 9.49
CA PRO A 156 20.02 -7.06 10.73
C PRO A 156 18.81 -7.90 10.36
N VAL A 157 18.94 -9.21 10.50
CA VAL A 157 17.76 -10.09 10.48
C VAL A 157 16.85 -9.55 11.56
N ASP A 158 15.55 -9.42 11.30
CA ASP A 158 14.56 -9.10 12.33
C ASP A 158 14.61 -10.18 13.42
N THR A 159 15.57 -10.06 14.34
CA THR A 159 15.70 -10.86 15.56
C THR A 159 14.50 -10.63 16.45
N ASN A 160 13.71 -9.58 16.16
CA ASN A 160 12.37 -9.37 16.69
C ASN A 160 11.40 -10.53 16.40
N LYS A 161 11.65 -11.41 15.42
CA LYS A 161 10.82 -12.60 15.20
C LYS A 161 10.77 -13.50 16.45
N HIS A 162 11.82 -13.49 17.29
CA HIS A 162 11.82 -14.15 18.59
C HIS A 162 11.36 -13.24 19.75
N ARG A 163 11.50 -11.92 19.65
CA ARG A 163 10.97 -10.99 20.67
C ARG A 163 9.44 -10.89 20.66
N HIS A 164 8.78 -11.30 19.57
CA HIS A 164 7.33 -11.47 19.53
C HIS A 164 6.84 -12.80 20.10
N ARG A 165 7.74 -13.69 20.55
CA ARG A 165 7.30 -14.80 21.41
C ARG A 165 6.91 -14.15 22.73
N HIS A 166 5.60 -14.06 22.98
CA HIS A 166 5.08 -13.63 24.27
C HIS A 166 5.88 -14.36 25.34
N ALA A 167 6.52 -13.58 26.24
CA ALA A 167 7.26 -14.16 27.35
C ALA A 167 6.36 -15.19 28.03
N ASP A 168 6.90 -16.40 28.20
CA ASP A 168 6.17 -17.48 28.82
C ASP A 168 5.73 -16.99 30.21
N LYS A 169 4.41 -16.98 30.44
CA LYS A 169 3.84 -16.43 31.68
C LYS A 169 4.00 -17.40 32.86
N GLY A 170 4.73 -18.50 32.65
CA GLY A 170 4.90 -19.56 33.63
C GLY A 170 3.58 -20.32 33.87
N PRO A 171 3.56 -21.26 34.83
CA PRO A 171 2.34 -21.95 35.20
C PRO A 171 1.30 -20.95 35.72
N ASN A 172 0.08 -21.01 35.17
CA ASN A 172 -1.02 -20.11 35.55
C ASN A 172 -1.37 -20.29 37.04
N ALA A 173 -1.09 -19.27 37.86
CA ALA A 173 -1.39 -19.24 39.29
C ALA A 173 -2.88 -19.00 39.55
N GLY A 174 -3.71 -20.02 39.32
CA GLY A 174 -5.08 -20.13 39.85
C GLY A 174 -6.02 -18.93 39.61
N PRO A 175 -7.11 -18.84 40.39
CA PRO A 175 -8.07 -17.75 40.25
C PRO A 175 -7.63 -16.50 41.02
N GLY A 176 -7.05 -15.55 40.31
CA GLY A 176 -6.71 -14.24 40.87
C GLY A 176 -5.67 -13.51 40.03
N LYS A 177 -5.41 -12.25 40.38
CA LYS A 177 -4.29 -11.49 39.83
C LYS A 177 -3.28 -11.28 40.94
N PHE A 178 -2.11 -11.90 40.82
CA PHE A 178 -0.99 -11.59 41.71
C PHE A 178 -0.32 -10.32 41.22
N LYS A 179 -0.30 -9.28 42.05
CA LYS A 179 0.34 -7.99 41.74
C LYS A 179 0.97 -7.44 43.01
N ASP A 180 2.22 -6.98 42.92
CA ASP A 180 2.94 -6.31 44.01
C ASP A 180 3.01 -7.15 45.31
N GLY A 181 3.16 -8.48 45.18
CA GLY A 181 3.21 -9.41 46.33
C GLY A 181 1.84 -9.77 46.92
N VAL A 182 0.75 -9.23 46.38
CA VAL A 182 -0.61 -9.43 46.91
C VAL A 182 -1.51 -10.13 45.89
N LEU A 183 -2.24 -11.16 46.35
CA LEU A 183 -3.23 -11.87 45.54
C LEU A 183 -4.56 -11.10 45.54
N HIS A 184 -4.93 -10.56 44.38
CA HIS A 184 -6.20 -9.87 44.19
C HIS A 184 -7.25 -10.86 43.69
N ILE A 185 -8.26 -11.14 44.51
CA ILE A 185 -9.38 -12.03 44.19
C ILE A 185 -10.64 -11.18 44.01
N SER A 186 -11.41 -11.41 42.93
CA SER A 186 -12.67 -10.70 42.73
C SER A 186 -13.74 -11.20 43.70
N LYS A 187 -14.61 -10.29 44.19
CA LYS A 187 -15.76 -10.65 45.05
C LYS A 187 -16.65 -11.73 44.41
N SER A 188 -16.80 -11.71 43.08
CA SER A 188 -17.52 -12.75 42.33
C SER A 188 -16.89 -14.14 42.45
N HIS A 189 -15.56 -14.21 42.56
CA HIS A 189 -14.85 -15.47 42.74
C HIS A 189 -14.97 -15.96 44.18
N ILE A 190 -14.86 -15.04 45.15
CA ILE A 190 -15.12 -15.33 46.57
C ILE A 190 -16.53 -15.91 46.73
N ASN A 191 -17.55 -15.22 46.21
CA ASN A 191 -18.94 -15.66 46.28
C ASN A 191 -19.19 -17.01 45.59
N ARG A 192 -18.46 -17.33 44.52
CA ARG A 192 -18.55 -18.62 43.83
C ARG A 192 -17.98 -19.76 44.67
N VAL A 193 -16.92 -19.51 45.43
CA VAL A 193 -16.31 -20.52 46.30
C VAL A 193 -17.07 -20.66 47.62
N THR A 194 -17.61 -19.56 48.16
CA THR A 194 -18.38 -19.56 49.41
C THR A 194 -19.83 -20.00 49.25
N SER A 195 -20.41 -19.88 48.05
CA SER A 195 -21.69 -20.54 47.74
C SER A 195 -21.46 -22.05 47.67
N LYS A 196 -22.20 -22.79 48.51
CA LYS A 196 -22.08 -24.25 48.69
C LYS A 196 -21.92 -25.00 47.34
N PRO A 197 -21.04 -26.01 47.25
CA PRO A 197 -20.88 -26.81 46.06
C PRO A 197 -22.13 -27.69 45.90
N GLY A 198 -23.10 -27.22 45.13
CA GLY A 198 -24.36 -27.96 44.94
C GLY A 198 -25.43 -27.24 44.13
N ALA A 199 -25.36 -25.92 43.98
CA ALA A 199 -26.29 -25.21 43.11
C ALA A 199 -25.70 -25.09 41.69
N THR A 200 -25.94 -26.10 40.86
CA THR A 200 -25.76 -26.01 39.41
C THR A 200 -26.63 -24.87 38.86
N ALA A 201 -26.02 -23.72 38.59
CA ALA A 201 -26.59 -22.72 37.71
C ALA A 201 -25.66 -22.55 36.52
N ARG A 202 -25.96 -23.26 35.44
CA ARG A 202 -25.54 -22.90 34.09
C ARG A 202 -26.13 -21.51 33.78
N VAL A 203 -25.47 -20.45 34.24
CA VAL A 203 -25.79 -19.09 33.81
C VAL A 203 -24.90 -18.80 32.61
N GLY A 204 -25.56 -18.73 31.45
CA GLY A 204 -24.95 -18.45 30.17
C GLY A 204 -24.01 -17.26 30.25
N LYS A 205 -22.84 -17.45 29.66
CA LYS A 205 -21.89 -16.41 29.27
C LYS A 205 -22.67 -15.34 28.48
N PRO A 206 -22.90 -14.10 28.98
CA PRO A 206 -23.12 -13.02 28.04
C PRO A 206 -21.77 -12.81 27.36
N GLY A 207 -21.70 -13.21 26.10
CA GLY A 207 -20.57 -12.89 25.24
C GLY A 207 -20.39 -11.37 25.29
N ASN A 208 -19.33 -10.93 25.96
CA ASN A 208 -18.88 -9.54 25.91
C ASN A 208 -18.37 -9.31 24.48
N LYS A 209 -19.30 -9.05 23.55
CA LYS A 209 -18.99 -8.49 22.23
C LYS A 209 -18.28 -7.18 22.53
N GLY A 210 -16.99 -7.16 22.19
CA GLY A 210 -16.12 -6.03 22.38
C GLY A 210 -16.80 -4.75 21.94
N ASN A 211 -16.95 -3.83 22.89
CA ASN A 211 -17.30 -2.46 22.62
C ASN A 211 -16.16 -1.89 21.77
N LYS A 212 -16.36 -1.87 20.45
CA LYS A 212 -15.48 -1.19 19.50
C LYS A 212 -15.49 0.28 19.90
N GLY A 213 -14.41 0.72 20.53
CA GLY A 213 -14.14 2.11 20.81
C GLY A 213 -14.27 2.93 19.53
N LYS A 214 -15.37 3.67 19.44
CA LYS A 214 -15.59 4.76 18.49
C LYS A 214 -14.52 5.81 18.83
N LYS A 215 -13.44 5.86 18.03
CA LYS A 215 -12.43 6.93 18.13
C LYS A 215 -13.13 8.26 17.86
N GLY A 216 -13.38 9.01 18.93
CA GLY A 216 -13.78 10.41 18.85
C GLY A 216 -12.62 11.22 18.27
N ASN A 217 -12.88 11.84 17.13
CA ASN A 217 -12.06 12.86 16.52
C ASN A 217 -12.05 14.08 17.46
N LYS A 218 -10.90 14.42 18.06
CA LYS A 218 -10.75 15.71 18.77
C LYS A 218 -10.13 16.72 17.79
N PRO A 219 -10.74 17.90 17.61
CA PRO A 219 -10.09 18.98 16.87
C PRO A 219 -8.88 19.50 17.65
N ARG A 220 -7.76 19.70 16.95
CA ARG A 220 -6.58 20.38 17.47
C ARG A 220 -6.93 21.86 17.64
N ARG A 221 -6.76 22.37 18.85
CA ARG A 221 -6.52 23.80 19.07
C ARG A 221 -5.04 24.06 18.87
#